data_AF-A0A9W6YRP0-F1
#
_entry.id   AF-A0A9W6YRP0-F1
#
_cell.length_a   1.000
_cell.length_b   1.000
_cell.length_c   1.000
_cell.angle_alpha   90.00
_cell.angle_beta   90.00
_cell.angle_gamma   90.00
#
_symmetry.space_group_name_H-M   'P 1'
#
loop_
_entity.id
_entity.type
_entity.pdbx_description
1 polymer ?
#
loop_
_entity_poly.entity_id
_entity_poly.type
_entity_poly.pdbx_seq_one_letter_code
_entity_poly.pdbx_strand_id
1 'polypeptide(L)'
;MHPFHLKSACDAVNELPFTNFTPTFTQVIDYIWYSTPTLTVRGLLGEVDKEYAKKVIGFPNPDFASDHLSLISRFEFKKVSSGKKIKGDFGGGSSRKT
;
A
#
# COMPACT_ATOMS: atom_id res chain seq x y z
N MET A 1 20.38 -2.40 -10.48
CA MET A 1 19.27 -1.69 -9.80
C MET A 1 17.98 -2.00 -10.56
N HIS A 2 16.87 -2.31 -9.89
CA HIS A 2 15.62 -2.66 -10.58
C HIS A 2 14.84 -1.39 -11.00
N PRO A 3 14.00 -1.45 -12.06
CA PRO A 3 13.25 -0.29 -12.55
C PRO A 3 11.95 0.00 -11.76
N PHE A 4 11.56 -0.88 -10.84
CA PHE A 4 10.32 -0.74 -10.09
C PHE A 4 10.44 0.26 -8.94
N HIS A 5 9.48 1.19 -8.84
CA HIS A 5 9.39 2.13 -7.73
C HIS A 5 8.44 1.57 -6.66
N LEU A 6 8.92 0.59 -5.91
CA LEU A 6 8.12 -0.13 -4.90
C LEU A 6 8.26 0.50 -3.52
N LYS A 7 7.16 0.49 -2.75
CA LYS A 7 7.15 0.77 -1.32
C LYS A 7 6.34 -0.31 -0.60
N SER A 8 6.72 -0.61 0.65
CA SER A 8 5.93 -1.48 1.51
C SER A 8 4.68 -0.73 1.97
N ALA A 9 3.52 -1.40 1.91
CA ALA A 9 2.26 -0.83 2.38
C ALA A 9 2.24 -0.66 3.91
N CYS A 10 3.00 -1.46 4.64
CA CYS A 10 3.06 -1.47 6.09
C CYS A 10 3.84 -0.27 6.66
N ASP A 11 4.68 0.39 5.86
CA ASP A 11 5.37 1.63 6.23
C ASP A 11 4.40 2.76 6.56
N ALA A 12 3.14 2.67 6.11
CA ALA A 12 2.12 3.68 6.35
C ALA A 12 1.64 3.72 7.81
N VAL A 13 1.87 2.67 8.61
CA VAL A 13 1.43 2.59 10.03
C VAL A 13 2.59 2.50 11.02
N ASN A 14 3.78 2.98 10.65
CA ASN A 14 5.02 2.84 11.44
C ASN A 14 5.49 1.40 11.65
N GLU A 15 5.22 0.54 10.66
CA GLU A 15 5.57 -0.89 10.65
C GLU A 15 4.89 -1.71 11.77
N LEU A 16 4.41 -2.91 11.42
CA LEU A 16 3.83 -3.80 12.40
C LEU A 16 4.94 -4.34 13.31
N PRO A 17 4.67 -4.57 14.61
CA PRO A 17 5.69 -5.08 15.54
C PRO A 17 6.22 -6.46 15.15
N PHE A 18 5.40 -7.26 14.49
CA PHE A 18 5.75 -8.56 13.92
C PHE A 18 4.73 -8.95 12.84
N THR A 19 5.14 -9.82 11.93
CA THR A 19 4.23 -10.51 10.99
C THR A 19 4.27 -12.01 11.19
N ASN A 20 5.34 -12.54 11.77
CA ASN A 20 5.40 -13.89 12.32
C ASN A 20 5.64 -13.80 13.83
N PHE A 21 4.88 -14.58 14.62
CA PHE A 21 4.98 -14.58 16.07
C PHE A 21 5.03 -16.00 16.62
N THR A 22 6.24 -16.46 16.94
CA THR A 22 6.49 -17.74 17.62
C THR A 22 7.46 -17.54 18.78
N PRO A 23 7.52 -18.45 19.78
CA PRO A 23 8.41 -18.30 20.93
C PRO A 23 9.90 -18.16 20.58
N THR A 24 10.31 -18.77 19.46
CA THR A 24 11.71 -18.80 19.02
C THR A 24 12.02 -17.79 17.90
N PHE A 25 11.00 -17.28 17.22
CA PHE A 25 11.16 -16.40 16.08
C PHE A 25 9.99 -15.42 16.00
N THR A 26 10.28 -14.14 16.26
CA THR A 26 9.31 -13.04 16.16
C THR A 26 9.93 -11.94 15.33
N GLN A 27 9.48 -11.80 14.08
CA GLN A 27 10.03 -10.85 13.12
C GLN A 27 9.00 -10.38 12.09
N VAL A 28 9.36 -9.31 11.37
CA VAL A 28 8.64 -8.82 10.18
C VAL A 28 9.27 -9.46 8.94
N ILE A 29 8.61 -10.47 8.38
CA ILE A 29 9.07 -11.21 7.20
C ILE A 29 8.05 -11.22 6.06
N ASP A 30 6.88 -10.64 6.27
CA ASP A 30 5.81 -10.56 5.28
C ASP A 30 5.62 -9.11 4.84
N TYR A 31 5.42 -8.90 3.53
CA TYR A 31 5.33 -7.55 2.95
C TYR A 31 4.32 -7.50 1.82
N ILE A 32 3.55 -6.43 1.76
CA ILE A 32 2.77 -6.06 0.57
C ILE A 32 3.49 -4.91 -0.13
N TRP A 33 4.18 -5.21 -1.22
CA TRP A 33 4.84 -4.20 -2.05
C TRP A 33 3.86 -3.64 -3.08
N TYR A 34 3.85 -2.31 -3.25
CA TYR A 34 3.01 -1.64 -4.23
C TYR A 34 3.79 -0.63 -5.07
N SER A 35 3.30 -0.39 -6.29
CA SER A 35 3.86 0.57 -7.22
C SER A 35 3.47 2.00 -6.83
N THR A 36 4.43 2.77 -6.32
CA THR A 36 4.19 4.14 -5.85
C THR A 36 3.72 5.12 -6.93
N PRO A 37 4.05 4.99 -8.24
CA PRO A 37 3.53 5.91 -9.26
C PRO A 37 2.04 5.73 -9.57
N THR A 38 1.47 4.55 -9.36
CA THR A 38 0.10 4.22 -9.79
C THR A 38 -0.87 3.99 -8.64
N LEU A 39 -0.39 3.64 -7.45
CA LEU A 39 -1.23 3.28 -6.31
C LEU A 39 -0.95 4.16 -5.09
N THR A 40 -1.98 4.35 -4.27
CA THR A 40 -1.91 4.97 -2.94
C THR A 40 -2.54 4.03 -1.91
N VAL A 41 -1.95 3.95 -0.72
CA VAL A 41 -2.54 3.23 0.42
C VAL A 41 -3.63 4.11 1.03
N ARG A 42 -4.85 3.58 1.17
CA ARG A 42 -6.00 4.25 1.79
C ARG A 42 -6.34 3.73 3.17
N GLY A 43 -5.92 2.51 3.47
CA GLY A 43 -6.10 1.92 4.78
C GLY A 43 -5.22 0.68 4.90
N LEU A 44 -4.84 0.37 6.12
CA LEU A 44 -4.10 -0.82 6.49
C LEU A 44 -4.71 -1.40 7.75
N LEU A 45 -4.72 -2.72 7.86
CA LEU A 45 -5.03 -3.38 9.13
C LEU A 45 -3.95 -3.02 10.16
N GLY A 46 -4.39 -2.63 11.35
CA GLY A 46 -3.49 -2.29 12.46
C GLY A 46 -2.84 -3.51 13.11
N GLU A 47 -2.02 -3.23 14.12
CA GLU A 47 -1.39 -4.26 14.94
C GLU A 47 -2.40 -5.08 15.77
N VAL A 48 -1.96 -6.26 16.21
CA VAL A 48 -2.71 -7.05 17.20
C VAL A 48 -2.78 -6.26 18.50
N ASP A 49 -3.91 -6.37 19.21
CA ASP A 49 -4.06 -5.77 20.53
C ASP A 49 -2.92 -6.18 21.47
N LYS A 50 -2.25 -5.18 22.05
CA LYS A 50 -1.07 -5.36 22.91
C LYS A 50 -1.42 -6.09 24.20
N GLU A 51 -2.63 -5.91 24.71
CA GLU A 51 -3.07 -6.60 25.93
C GLU A 51 -3.32 -8.08 25.67
N TYR A 52 -3.84 -8.41 24.51
CA TYR A 52 -3.93 -9.79 24.04
C TYR A 52 -2.54 -10.39 23.82
N ALA A 53 -1.68 -9.72 23.04
CA ALA A 53 -0.35 -10.22 22.69
C ALA A 53 0.53 -10.54 23.91
N LYS A 54 0.38 -9.81 25.03
CA LYS A 54 1.08 -10.09 26.30
C LYS A 54 0.66 -11.39 26.98
N LYS A 55 -0.54 -11.90 26.69
CA LYS A 55 -1.11 -13.11 27.31
C LYS A 55 -0.76 -14.38 26.54
N VAL A 56 -0.31 -14.24 25.30
CA VAL A 56 0.03 -15.36 24.42
C VAL A 56 1.54 -15.44 24.23
N ILE A 57 2.06 -16.66 24.23
CA ILE A 57 3.50 -16.94 24.05
C ILE A 57 3.91 -17.05 22.58
N GLY A 58 2.93 -17.10 21.67
CA GLY A 58 3.12 -17.29 20.24
C GLY A 58 1.84 -17.73 19.54
N PHE A 59 1.91 -17.79 18.21
CA PHE A 59 0.93 -18.33 17.29
C PHE A 59 1.49 -19.60 16.60
N PRO A 60 0.65 -20.48 16.02
CA PRO A 60 -0.82 -20.47 16.04
C PRO A 60 -1.40 -20.73 17.44
N ASN A 61 -2.65 -20.37 17.66
CA ASN A 61 -3.40 -20.60 18.90
C ASN A 61 -4.92 -20.77 18.60
N PRO A 62 -5.79 -20.95 19.61
CA PRO A 62 -7.23 -21.13 19.37
C PRO A 62 -7.93 -19.99 18.60
N ASP A 63 -7.42 -18.76 18.71
CA ASP A 63 -7.96 -17.58 18.02
C ASP A 63 -7.28 -17.32 16.66
N PHE A 64 -6.03 -17.78 16.50
CA PHE A 64 -5.19 -17.56 15.32
C PHE A 64 -4.73 -18.88 14.71
N ALA A 65 -5.29 -19.22 13.54
CA ALA A 65 -5.01 -20.48 12.85
C ALA A 65 -3.62 -20.57 12.18
N SER A 66 -2.82 -19.49 12.18
CA SER A 66 -1.46 -19.45 11.62
C SER A 66 -0.52 -18.70 12.56
N ASP A 67 0.77 -19.04 12.50
CA ASP A 67 1.87 -18.31 13.13
C ASP A 67 2.17 -16.95 12.47
N HIS A 68 1.62 -16.72 11.27
CA HIS A 68 1.69 -15.45 10.55
C HIS A 68 0.41 -14.62 10.72
N LEU A 69 0.59 -13.34 11.02
CA LEU A 69 -0.47 -12.35 11.02
C LEU A 69 -0.80 -11.92 9.58
N SER A 70 -2.08 -11.93 9.24
CA SER A 70 -2.54 -11.52 7.92
C SER A 70 -2.31 -10.03 7.68
N LEU A 71 -1.64 -9.70 6.57
CA LEU A 71 -1.51 -8.33 6.09
C LEU A 71 -2.68 -7.96 5.19
N ILE A 72 -3.36 -6.86 5.49
CA ILE A 72 -4.47 -6.36 4.69
C ILE A 72 -4.26 -4.87 4.43
N SER A 73 -4.29 -4.49 3.15
CA SER A 73 -4.17 -3.12 2.68
C SER A 73 -5.27 -2.79 1.68
N ARG A 74 -5.81 -1.58 1.77
CA ARG A 74 -6.71 -1.01 0.77
C ARG A 74 -5.93 -0.02 -0.09
N PHE A 75 -5.91 -0.26 -1.40
CA PHE A 75 -5.28 0.64 -2.35
C PHE A 75 -6.31 1.41 -3.18
N GLU A 76 -5.91 2.58 -3.66
CA GLU A 76 -6.62 3.34 -4.70
C GLU A 76 -5.66 3.72 -5.82
N PHE A 77 -6.15 3.65 -7.07
CA PHE A 77 -5.41 4.11 -8.23
C PHE A 77 -5.28 5.63 -8.24
N LYS A 78 -4.05 6.11 -8.48
CA LYS A 78 -3.80 7.52 -8.75
C LYS A 78 -4.45 7.89 -10.08
N LYS A 79 -5.14 9.03 -10.11
CA LYS A 79 -5.61 9.60 -11.38
C LYS A 79 -4.38 9.90 -12.25
N VAL A 80 -4.28 9.21 -13.38
CA VAL A 80 -3.34 9.60 -14.42
C VAL A 80 -3.78 10.97 -14.88
N SER A 81 -2.94 12.00 -14.73
CA SER A 81 -3.23 13.30 -15.31
C SER A 81 -3.32 13.09 -16.82
N SER A 82 -4.55 13.06 -17.35
CA SER A 82 -4.80 13.13 -18.78
C SER A 82 -3.99 14.30 -19.31
N GLY A 83 -3.11 14.01 -20.27
CA GLY A 83 -2.12 14.95 -20.77
C GLY A 83 -2.71 16.32 -21.09
N LYS A 84 -1.86 17.35 -20.98
CA LYS A 84 -2.10 18.75 -21.35
C LYS A 84 -3.10 18.79 -22.52
N LYS A 85 -4.33 19.29 -22.30
CA LYS A 85 -5.28 19.53 -23.38
C LYS A 85 -4.56 20.42 -24.40
N ILE A 86 -4.17 19.86 -25.54
CA ILE A 86 -3.63 20.63 -26.65
C ILE A 86 -4.78 21.53 -27.11
N LYS A 87 -4.70 22.82 -26.77
CA LYS A 87 -5.64 23.82 -27.25
C LYS A 87 -5.29 24.02 -28.72
N GLY A 88 -5.97 23.28 -29.60
CA GLY A 88 -5.85 23.47 -31.04
C GLY A 88 -6.30 24.89 -31.37
N ASP A 89 -5.36 25.73 -31.80
CA ASP A 89 -5.66 27.06 -32.33
C ASP A 89 -6.17 26.88 -33.75
N PHE A 90 -7.48 26.68 -33.89
CA PHE A 90 -8.14 26.74 -35.18
C PHE A 90 -8.17 28.20 -35.60
N GLY A 91 -7.09 28.62 -36.27
CA GLY A 91 -6.90 29.97 -36.77
C GLY A 91 -8.15 30.48 -37.45
N GLY A 92 -8.71 31.57 -36.91
CA GLY A 92 -9.85 32.28 -37.50
C GLY A 92 -9.49 32.71 -38.91
N GLY A 93 -10.09 32.06 -39.90
CA GLY A 93 -9.91 32.35 -41.30
C GLY A 93 -10.20 33.83 -41.57
N SER A 94 -9.19 34.51 -42.13
CA SER A 94 -9.29 35.85 -42.70
C SER A 94 -10.44 35.88 -43.70
N SER A 95 -11.56 36.52 -43.33
CA SER A 95 -12.59 36.92 -44.29
C SER A 95 -12.05 38.10 -45.09
N ARG A 96 -11.60 37.82 -46.31
CA ARG A 96 -11.11 38.78 -47.29
C ARG A 96 -12.20 39.03 -48.33
N LYS A 97 -12.49 40.31 -48.60
CA LYS A 97 -13.33 40.88 -49.69
C LYS A 97 -14.85 40.70 -49.51
N THR A 98 -15.72 41.66 -49.83
CA THR A 98 -15.68 42.73 -50.87
C THR A 98 -16.17 44.07 -50.34
#